data_AF-A0AAQ0KLG3-F1
#
_entry.id   AF-A0AAQ0KLG3-F1
#
_cell.length_a   1.000
_cell.length_b   1.000
_cell.length_c   1.000
_cell.angle_alpha   90.00
_cell.angle_beta   90.00
_cell.angle_gamma   90.00
#
_symmetry.space_group_name_H-M   'P 1'
#
loop_
_entity.id
_entity.type
_entity.pdbx_description
1 polymer ?
#
loop_
_entity_poly.entity_id
_entity_poly.type
_entity_poly.pdbx_seq_one_letter_code
_entity_poly.pdbx_strand_id
1 'polypeptide(L)' 'MSLEPQDDWEAEVLARFKKLGAVERLIFIGAGQALALGVFSGEQFTEWVADRLRRYRAGEDLTLADLEIPGLRQAKMAGR' A
#
# COMPACT_ATOMS: atom_id res chain seq x y z
N MET A 1 -7.30 -23.48 20.27
CA MET A 1 -7.46 -22.43 19.24
C MET A 1 -7.44 -23.12 17.90
N SER A 2 -8.59 -23.27 17.24
CA SER A 2 -8.60 -23.61 15.83
C SER A 2 -8.04 -22.42 15.07
N LEU A 3 -6.96 -22.63 14.33
CA LEU A 3 -6.61 -21.76 13.23
C LEU A 3 -7.67 -22.07 12.16
N GLU A 4 -8.69 -21.22 12.05
CA GLU A 4 -9.57 -21.24 10.88
C GLU A 4 -8.69 -21.19 9.63
N PRO A 5 -9.09 -21.83 8.51
CA PRO A 5 -8.34 -21.69 7.28
C PRO A 5 -8.31 -20.20 6.96
N GLN A 6 -7.13 -19.58 6.97
CA GLN A 6 -6.96 -18.28 6.31
C GLN A 6 -7.56 -18.45 4.93
N ASP A 7 -8.62 -17.69 4.61
CA ASP A 7 -9.30 -17.74 3.33
C ASP A 7 -8.22 -17.80 2.23
N ASP A 8 -8.30 -18.79 1.32
CA ASP A 8 -7.26 -19.07 0.32
C ASP A 8 -6.81 -17.81 -0.43
N TRP A 9 -7.70 -16.82 -0.51
CA TRP A 9 -7.45 -15.47 -0.99
C TRP A 9 -6.42 -14.66 -0.18
N GLU A 10 -6.53 -14.59 1.15
CA GLU A 10 -5.58 -13.86 2.00
C GLU A 10 -4.17 -14.45 1.89
N ALA A 11 -4.10 -15.78 1.87
CA ALA A 11 -2.85 -16.50 1.66
C ALA A 11 -2.23 -16.17 0.29
N GLU A 12 -3.06 -16.08 -0.75
CA GLU A 12 -2.63 -15.72 -2.11
C GLU A 12 -2.16 -14.25 -2.19
N VAL A 13 -2.89 -13.31 -1.58
CA VAL A 13 -2.49 -11.90 -1.49
C VAL A 13 -1.15 -11.77 -0.78
N LEU A 14 -0.98 -12.44 0.35
CA LEU A 14 0.27 -12.43 1.11
C LEU A 14 1.42 -13.05 0.31
N ALA A 15 1.16 -14.14 -0.42
CA ALA A 15 2.15 -14.77 -1.29
C ALA A 15 2.60 -13.85 -2.43
N ARG A 16 1.67 -13.10 -3.04
CA ARG A 16 1.99 -12.09 -4.07
C ARG A 16 2.76 -10.92 -3.48
N PHE A 17 2.32 -10.41 -2.32
CA PHE A 17 3.02 -9.33 -1.62
C PHE A 17 4.46 -9.69 -1.26
N LYS A 18 4.71 -10.94 -0.82
CA LYS A 18 6.06 -11.46 -0.55
C LYS A 18 6.96 -11.58 -1.78
N LYS A 19 6.41 -11.54 -3.00
CA LYS A 19 7.20 -11.51 -4.24
C LYS A 19 7.61 -10.10 -4.67
N LEU A 20 6.99 -9.07 -4.09
CA LEU A 20 7.33 -7.68 -4.39
C LEU A 20 8.69 -7.30 -3.80
N GLY A 21 9.41 -6.42 -4.51
CA GLY A 21 10.63 -5.78 -4.01
C GLY A 21 10.36 -4.80 -2.87
N ALA A 22 11.41 -4.37 -2.17
CA ALA A 22 11.28 -3.51 -0.98
C ALA A 22 10.52 -2.20 -1.28
N VAL A 23 10.86 -1.52 -2.39
CA VAL A 23 10.21 -0.27 -2.80
C VAL A 23 8.74 -0.49 -3.17
N GLU A 24 8.43 -1.55 -3.92
CA GLU A 24 7.06 -1.90 -4.29
C GLU A 24 6.19 -2.20 -3.06
N ARG A 25 6.76 -2.86 -2.05
CA ARG A 25 6.07 -3.08 -0.77
C ARG A 25 5.83 -1.77 -0.01
N LEU A 26 6.79 -0.85 -0.01
CA LEU A 26 6.63 0.46 0.62
C LEU A 26 5.48 1.26 -0.04
N ILE A 27 5.42 1.25 -1.37
CA ILE A 27 4.31 1.84 -2.14
C ILE A 27 2.98 1.24 -1.68
N PHE A 28 2.88 -0.10 -1.65
CA PHE A 28 1.65 -0.77 -1.24
C PHE A 28 1.26 -0.51 0.23
N ILE A 29 2.21 -0.58 1.16
CA ILE A 29 1.96 -0.38 2.60
C ILE A 29 1.51 1.07 2.85
N GLY A 30 2.19 2.05 2.26
CA GLY A 30 1.84 3.46 2.44
C GLY A 30 0.41 3.74 1.98
N ALA A 31 0.07 3.32 0.76
CA ALA A 31 -1.27 3.47 0.22
C ALA A 31 -2.32 2.65 1.00
N GLY A 32 -1.97 1.44 1.45
CA GLY A 32 -2.84 0.59 2.25
C GLY A 32 -3.20 1.21 3.60
N GLN A 33 -2.25 1.90 4.24
CA GLN A 33 -2.51 2.68 5.45
C GLN A 33 -3.44 3.87 5.16
N ALA A 34 -3.23 4.57 4.05
CA ALA A 34 -4.13 5.66 3.65
C ALA A 34 -5.56 5.16 3.37
N LEU A 35 -5.71 4.00 2.75
CA LEU A 35 -7.01 3.36 2.54
C LEU A 35 -7.67 2.97 3.87
N ALA A 36 -6.94 2.32 4.76
CA ALA A 36 -7.45 1.88 6.07
C ALA A 36 -7.94 3.05 6.93
N LEU A 37 -7.26 4.20 6.83
CA LEU A 37 -7.59 5.43 7.57
C LEU A 37 -8.64 6.30 6.87
N GLY A 38 -9.19 5.86 5.73
CA GLY A 38 -10.15 6.63 4.93
C GLY A 38 -9.58 7.89 4.28
N VAL A 39 -8.25 8.01 4.19
CA VAL A 39 -7.57 9.09 3.46
C VAL A 39 -7.68 8.85 1.95
N PHE A 40 -7.62 7.58 1.54
CA PHE A 40 -7.91 7.15 0.18
C PHE A 40 -9.25 6.43 0.09
N SER A 41 -9.97 6.65 -1.02
CA SER A 41 -10.94 5.68 -1.54
C SER A 41 -10.21 4.49 -2.18
N GLY A 42 -10.94 3.40 -2.47
CA GLY A 42 -10.37 2.25 -3.18
C GLY A 42 -9.84 2.60 -4.58
N GLU A 43 -10.49 3.53 -5.26
CA GLU A 43 -10.05 4.05 -6.56
C GLU A 43 -8.74 4.84 -6.42
N GLN A 44 -8.68 5.78 -5.47
CA GLN A 44 -7.47 6.56 -5.19
C GLN A 44 -6.30 5.69 -4.79
N PHE A 45 -6.53 4.63 -4.00
CA PHE A 45 -5.53 3.63 -3.69
C PHE A 45 -4.97 2.98 -4.97
N THR A 46 -5.86 2.54 -5.86
CA THR A 46 -5.48 1.81 -7.08
C THR A 46 -4.67 2.71 -8.02
N GLU A 47 -5.14 3.94 -8.25
CA GLU A 47 -4.47 4.91 -9.11
C GLU A 47 -3.10 5.30 -8.55
N TRP A 48 -3.02 5.59 -7.25
CA TRP A 48 -1.77 6.02 -6.61
C TRP A 48 -0.72 4.90 -6.66
N VAL A 49 -1.10 3.67 -6.32
CA VAL A 49 -0.20 2.51 -6.38
C VAL A 49 0.23 2.23 -7.81
N ALA A 50 -0.70 2.25 -8.77
CA ALA A 50 -0.39 1.98 -10.17
C ALA A 50 0.60 3.00 -10.75
N ASP A 51 0.41 4.28 -10.46
CA ASP A 51 1.31 5.34 -10.94
C ASP A 51 2.73 5.19 -10.38
N ARG A 52 2.88 5.00 -9.06
CA ARG A 52 4.20 4.86 -8.44
C ARG A 52 4.91 3.58 -8.88
N LEU A 53 4.19 2.46 -8.99
CA LEU A 53 4.77 1.22 -9.52
C LEU A 53 5.20 1.39 -10.98
N ARG A 54 4.41 2.09 -11.81
CA ARG A 54 4.77 2.37 -13.20
C ARG A 54 6.05 3.21 -13.28
N ARG A 55 6.17 4.27 -12.49
CA ARG A 55 7.36 5.13 -12.40
C ARG A 55 8.59 4.34 -11.94
N TYR A 56 8.48 3.63 -10.82
CA TYR A 56 9.58 2.81 -10.29
C TYR A 56 10.05 1.73 -11.28
N ARG A 57 9.11 1.03 -11.93
CA ARG A 57 9.44 -0.01 -12.93
C ARG A 57 9.99 0.56 -14.23
N ALA A 58 9.74 1.84 -14.52
CA ALA A 58 10.40 2.55 -15.61
C ALA A 58 11.85 2.97 -15.25
N GLY A 59 12.33 2.65 -14.04
CA GLY A 59 13.67 2.98 -13.58
C GLY A 59 13.78 4.34 -12.90
N GLU A 60 12.65 4.99 -12.59
CA GLU A 60 12.66 6.25 -11.85
C GLU A 60 13.04 6.03 -10.38
N ASP A 61 13.97 6.84 -9.87
CA ASP A 61 14.39 6.81 -8.47
C ASP A 61 13.38 7.59 -7.62
N LEU A 62 12.40 6.87 -7.07
CA LEU A 62 11.37 7.47 -6.24
C LEU A 62 11.94 7.95 -4.91
N THR A 63 11.70 9.21 -4.61
CA THR A 63 12.12 9.82 -3.34
C THR A 63 11.05 9.62 -2.27
N LEU A 64 11.39 9.95 -1.02
CA LEU A 64 10.41 9.97 0.07
C LEU A 64 9.24 10.93 -0.20
N ALA A 65 9.48 12.02 -0.92
CA ALA A 65 8.42 12.96 -1.28
C ALA A 65 7.40 12.35 -2.26
N ASP A 66 7.85 11.45 -3.16
CA ASP A 66 6.96 10.75 -4.08
C ASP A 66 6.03 9.75 -3.38
N LEU A 67 6.50 9.25 -2.23
CA LEU A 67 5.79 8.30 -1.37
C LEU A 67 4.96 8.97 -0.27
N GLU A 68 5.05 10.29 -0.13
CA GLU A 68 4.25 11.03 0.85
C GLU A 68 2.78 11.05 0.42
N ILE A 69 1.90 10.71 1.38
CA ILE A 69 0.46 10.79 1.19
C ILE A 69 -0.07 11.95 2.04
N PRO A 70 -0.52 13.04 1.43
CA PRO A 70 -1.09 14.17 2.16
C PRO A 70 -2.26 13.72 3.06
N GLY A 71 -2.32 14.24 4.28
CA GLY A 71 -3.38 13.87 5.23
C GLY A 71 -3.09 12.61 6.06
N LEU A 72 -2.15 11.75 5.64
CA LEU A 72 -1.90 10.47 6.30
C LEU A 72 -1.38 10.63 7.73
N ARG A 73 -0.42 11.53 7.94
CA ARG A 73 0.14 11.79 9.28
C ARG A 73 -0.93 12.40 10.19
N GLN A 74 -1.75 13.32 9.68
CA GLN A 74 -2.84 13.91 10.46
C GLN A 74 -3.90 12.85 10.84
N ALA A 75 -4.27 11.97 9.91
CA ALA A 75 -5.22 10.89 10.16
C ALA A 75 -4.73 9.91 11.24
N LYS A 76 -3.44 9.52 11.21
CA LYS A 76 -2.83 8.69 12.26
C LYS A 76 -2.88 9.34 13.64
N MET A 77 -2.59 10.64 13.72
CA MET A 77 -2.63 11.37 14.99
C MET A 77 -4.05 11.55 15.53
N ALA A 78 -5.05 11.51 14.66
CA ALA A 78 -6.46 11.62 15.03
C ALA A 78 -7.07 10.30 15.54
N GLY A 79 -6.30 9.19 15.58
CA GLY A 79 -6.78 7.89 16.04
C GLY A 79 -7.88 7.29 15.14
N ARG A 80 -7.90 7.69 13.87
CA ARG A 80 -8.74 7.06 12.84
C ARG A 80 -8.12 5.76 12.37
#